data_AF-A0A937YWN9-F1
#
_entry.id   AF-A0A937YWN9-F1
#
_cell.length_a   1.000
_cell.length_b   1.000
_cell.length_c   1.000
_cell.angle_alpha   90.00
_cell.angle_beta   90.00
_cell.angle_gamma   90.00
#
_symmetry.space_group_name_H-M   'P 1'
#
loop_
_entity.id
_entity.type
_entity.pdbx_description
1 polymer ?
#
loop_
_entity_poly.entity_id
_entity_poly.type
_entity_poly.pdbx_seq_one_letter_code
_entity_poly.pdbx_strand_id
1 'polypeptide(L)'
;MSAALAAQEPTHIGSRLELLVDDALTETMTDGTRLVLHQPVRREIVFRTDAPWEGNAAAYQSVFRDGDRYRMYYHGLHYRFSGPAAQAREDHPAVYCYAESPDGIHWTRPELGLFEFNGSRANNIILTPEKVAAFGGDPAHTATFLDANPACPPGERYKTLILGSKPLGLYVLKSGDGIRFTPLSREPSVTEGAFDSQNLIFWDPVREEYREYHRGFRNG
;
A
#
# COMPACT_ATOMS: atom_id res chain seq x y z
N MET A 1 20.17 -46.62 25.82
CA MET A 1 20.93 -45.82 24.84
C MET A 1 20.04 -44.65 24.44
N SER A 2 20.39 -43.44 24.87
CA SER A 2 19.69 -42.22 24.45
C SER A 2 20.19 -41.87 23.05
N ALA A 3 19.28 -41.82 22.08
CA ALA A 3 19.61 -41.32 20.75
C ALA A 3 19.84 -39.82 20.88
N ALA A 4 21.08 -39.38 20.65
CA ALA A 4 21.38 -37.98 20.47
C ALA A 4 20.56 -37.48 19.27
N LEU A 5 19.59 -36.59 19.52
CA LEU A 5 19.01 -35.81 18.43
C LEU A 5 20.17 -35.06 17.78
N ALA A 6 20.36 -35.25 16.48
CA ALA A 6 21.30 -34.44 15.73
C ALA A 6 20.87 -32.98 15.89
N ALA A 7 21.78 -32.13 16.38
CA ALA A 7 21.54 -30.69 16.44
C ALA A 7 21.25 -30.21 15.03
N GLN A 8 20.07 -29.64 14.83
CA GLN A 8 19.67 -29.06 13.54
C GLN A 8 20.60 -27.89 13.25
N GLU A 9 21.13 -27.79 12.02
CA GLU A 9 21.99 -26.65 11.67
C GLU A 9 21.23 -25.33 11.88
N PRO A 10 21.84 -24.31 12.51
CA PRO A 10 21.18 -23.04 12.73
C PRO A 10 20.70 -22.40 11.41
N THR A 11 19.45 -21.95 11.38
CA THR A 11 18.92 -21.21 10.25
C THR A 11 19.68 -19.89 10.08
N HIS A 12 20.41 -19.74 8.97
CA HIS A 12 21.17 -18.52 8.70
C HIS A 12 20.26 -17.39 8.19
N ILE A 13 19.83 -16.50 9.09
CA ILE A 13 18.95 -15.37 8.78
C ILE A 13 19.70 -14.09 8.37
N GLY A 14 21.02 -14.02 8.60
CA GLY A 14 21.81 -12.82 8.35
C GLY A 14 21.27 -11.60 9.12
N SER A 15 21.00 -10.49 8.40
CA SER A 15 20.40 -9.27 8.96
C SER A 15 18.92 -9.10 8.62
N ARG A 16 18.24 -10.18 8.18
CA ARG A 16 16.82 -10.14 7.82
C ARG A 16 15.97 -9.92 9.07
N LEU A 17 14.96 -9.07 8.94
CA LEU A 17 13.92 -8.96 9.97
C LEU A 17 13.06 -10.22 9.90
N GLU A 18 12.93 -10.90 11.03
CA GLU A 18 12.14 -12.13 11.18
C GLU A 18 10.99 -11.90 12.15
N LEU A 19 9.84 -12.51 11.85
CA LEU A 19 8.74 -12.57 12.79
C LEU A 19 9.01 -13.70 13.79
N LEU A 20 9.04 -13.38 15.07
CA LEU A 20 9.14 -14.37 16.15
C LEU A 20 7.74 -14.82 16.58
N VAL A 21 7.05 -15.53 15.69
CA VAL A 21 5.64 -15.95 15.86
C VAL A 21 5.47 -17.44 16.16
N ASP A 22 6.53 -18.23 15.99
CA ASP A 22 6.61 -19.66 16.27
C ASP A 22 8.00 -20.04 16.81
N ASP A 23 8.25 -21.33 16.95
CA ASP A 23 9.50 -21.90 17.48
C ASP A 23 10.56 -22.19 16.40
N ALA A 24 10.30 -21.86 15.12
CA ALA A 24 11.20 -22.25 14.01
C ALA A 24 12.61 -21.63 14.11
N LEU A 25 12.73 -20.47 14.76
CA LEU A 25 14.00 -19.78 15.04
C LEU A 25 14.41 -19.83 16.51
N THR A 26 13.76 -20.68 17.32
CA THR A 26 13.98 -20.75 18.77
C THR A 26 14.55 -22.12 19.15
N GLU A 27 15.82 -22.17 19.56
CA GLU A 27 16.45 -23.42 20.00
C GLU A 27 15.91 -23.88 21.37
N THR A 28 15.69 -22.95 22.31
CA THR A 28 15.22 -23.29 23.65
C THR A 28 14.42 -22.14 24.26
N MET A 29 13.34 -22.46 24.96
CA MET A 29 12.60 -21.56 25.85
C MET A 29 12.64 -22.14 27.26
N THR A 30 13.16 -21.40 28.24
CA THR A 30 13.21 -21.82 29.64
C THR A 30 11.99 -21.32 30.41
N ASP A 31 11.80 -21.87 31.62
CA ASP A 31 10.67 -21.53 32.49
C ASP A 31 10.46 -20.02 32.63
N GLY A 32 9.24 -19.58 32.34
CA GLY A 32 8.83 -18.17 32.35
C GLY A 32 8.96 -17.46 30.99
N THR A 33 9.66 -18.03 30.02
CA THR A 33 9.77 -17.48 28.66
C THR A 33 8.55 -17.89 27.82
N ARG A 34 7.94 -16.93 27.12
CA ARG A 34 6.84 -17.19 26.18
C ARG A 34 6.86 -16.19 25.04
N LEU A 35 6.37 -16.60 23.88
CA LEU A 35 6.05 -15.68 22.79
C LEU A 35 4.80 -14.88 23.19
N VAL A 36 4.87 -13.56 23.07
CA VAL A 36 3.76 -12.66 23.40
C VAL A 36 3.47 -11.79 22.20
N LEU A 37 2.23 -11.84 21.72
CA LEU A 37 1.77 -10.89 20.71
C LEU A 37 1.71 -9.50 21.34
N HIS A 38 2.48 -8.56 20.79
CA HIS A 38 2.44 -7.17 21.21
C HIS A 38 1.05 -6.58 20.94
N GLN A 39 0.51 -5.88 21.92
CA GLN A 39 -0.77 -5.18 21.78
C GLN A 39 -0.52 -3.72 21.39
N PRO A 40 -1.05 -3.25 20.25
CA PRO A 40 -0.91 -1.85 19.87
C PRO A 40 -1.62 -0.97 20.90
N VAL A 41 -0.91 0.05 21.39
CA VAL A 41 -1.49 1.07 22.26
C VAL A 41 -2.07 2.16 21.37
N ARG A 42 -3.35 2.50 21.58
CA ARG A 42 -3.98 3.62 20.87
C ARG A 42 -3.23 4.93 21.19
N ARG A 43 -2.95 5.72 20.16
CA ARG A 43 -2.25 7.01 20.26
C ARG A 43 -3.08 8.15 19.66
N GLU A 44 -2.47 9.33 19.61
CA GLU A 44 -3.03 10.53 19.01
C GLU A 44 -3.37 10.33 17.52
N ILE A 45 -4.22 11.22 17.00
CA ILE A 45 -4.53 11.26 15.57
C ILE A 45 -3.41 12.02 14.86
N VAL A 46 -2.64 11.30 14.04
CA VAL A 46 -1.47 11.83 13.31
C VAL A 46 -1.79 12.31 11.90
N PHE A 47 -2.92 11.87 11.34
CA PHE A 47 -3.37 12.26 10.00
C PHE A 47 -4.89 12.36 9.98
N ARG A 48 -5.42 13.48 9.49
CA ARG A 48 -6.85 13.69 9.27
C ARG A 48 -7.07 13.95 7.79
N THR A 49 -8.11 13.38 7.20
CA THR A 49 -8.51 13.73 5.82
C THR A 49 -9.38 14.98 5.88
N ASP A 50 -8.74 16.15 5.95
CA ASP A 50 -9.36 17.44 6.15
C ASP A 50 -9.24 18.46 4.99
N ALA A 51 -8.50 18.16 3.93
CA ALA A 51 -8.42 18.97 2.72
C ALA A 51 -9.61 18.73 1.75
N PRO A 52 -9.97 19.72 0.90
CA PRO A 52 -11.18 19.66 0.06
C PRO A 52 -11.29 18.43 -0.86
N TRP A 53 -10.16 17.91 -1.32
CA TRP A 53 -10.07 16.76 -2.23
C TRP A 53 -9.99 15.40 -1.54
N GLU A 54 -10.03 15.36 -0.20
CA GLU A 54 -9.85 14.11 0.55
C GLU A 54 -11.17 13.40 0.88
N GLY A 55 -12.31 14.08 0.76
CA GLY A 55 -13.62 13.52 1.04
C GLY A 55 -13.81 13.06 2.50
N ASN A 56 -14.74 12.14 2.73
CA ASN A 56 -15.15 11.67 4.06
C ASN A 56 -14.78 10.21 4.36
N ALA A 57 -14.15 9.52 3.41
CA ALA A 57 -13.78 8.12 3.53
C ALA A 57 -12.27 7.96 3.31
N ALA A 58 -11.64 7.24 4.24
CA ALA A 58 -10.21 6.97 4.21
C ALA A 58 -9.99 5.47 4.38
N ALA A 59 -9.52 4.81 3.33
CA ALA A 59 -9.08 3.43 3.34
C ALA A 59 -7.88 3.26 2.40
N TYR A 60 -7.30 2.05 2.41
CA TYR A 60 -6.26 1.61 1.47
C TYR A 60 -5.01 2.50 1.42
N GLN A 61 -4.57 2.97 2.59
CA GLN A 61 -3.32 3.73 2.69
C GLN A 61 -2.11 2.79 2.53
N SER A 62 -1.13 3.21 1.74
CA SER A 62 0.20 2.59 1.70
C SER A 62 1.19 3.50 2.41
N VAL A 63 1.79 3.01 3.50
CA VAL A 63 2.76 3.75 4.30
C VAL A 63 4.06 2.96 4.41
N PHE A 64 5.17 3.58 4.02
CA PHE A 64 6.49 2.97 4.15
C PHE A 64 7.59 4.02 4.33
N ARG A 65 8.71 3.59 4.91
CA ARG A 65 9.92 4.40 4.99
C ARG A 65 10.74 4.27 3.71
N ASP A 66 11.23 5.38 3.22
CA ASP A 66 12.11 5.50 2.05
C ASP A 66 13.26 6.46 2.42
N GLY A 67 14.41 5.89 2.77
CA GLY A 67 15.55 6.66 3.27
C GLY A 67 15.25 7.38 4.60
N ASP A 68 15.32 8.70 4.57
CA ASP A 68 15.14 9.60 5.72
C ASP A 68 13.69 10.04 5.95
N ARG A 69 12.76 9.62 5.10
CA ARG A 69 11.35 10.00 5.18
C ARG A 69 10.40 8.80 5.14
N TYR A 70 9.22 9.00 5.69
CA TYR A 70 8.05 8.18 5.49
C TYR A 70 7.20 8.78 4.38
N ARG A 71 6.63 7.90 3.55
CA ARG A 71 5.71 8.24 2.48
C ARG A 71 4.36 7.60 2.76
N MET A 72 3.30 8.32 2.47
CA MET A 72 1.93 7.84 2.52
C MET A 72 1.27 8.10 1.18
N TYR A 73 0.64 7.05 0.66
CA TYR A 73 -0.21 7.12 -0.51
C TYR A 73 -1.62 6.74 -0.09
N TYR A 74 -2.61 7.55 -0.42
CA TYR A 74 -3.97 7.38 0.10
C TYR A 74 -4.99 7.93 -0.89
N HIS A 75 -6.21 7.41 -0.87
CA HIS A 75 -7.28 7.98 -1.68
C HIS A 75 -7.96 9.16 -0.97
N GLY A 76 -8.46 10.09 -1.77
CA GLY A 76 -9.50 11.02 -1.38
C GLY A 76 -10.82 10.58 -2.00
N LEU A 77 -11.82 10.28 -1.17
CA LEU A 77 -13.09 9.71 -1.60
C LEU A 77 -14.25 10.21 -0.74
N HIS A 78 -15.37 10.51 -1.38
CA HIS A 78 -16.64 10.71 -0.69
C HIS A 78 -17.49 9.43 -0.75
N TYR A 79 -17.68 8.78 0.38
CA TYR A 79 -18.54 7.61 0.50
C TYR A 79 -19.96 8.00 0.93
N ARG A 80 -20.95 7.49 0.19
CA ARG A 80 -22.38 7.64 0.50
C ARG A 80 -22.92 6.28 0.94
N PHE A 81 -23.09 6.07 2.25
CA PHE A 81 -23.82 4.89 2.76
C PHE A 81 -25.32 5.05 2.52
N SER A 82 -26.07 3.95 2.39
CA SER A 82 -27.53 3.99 2.35
C SER A 82 -28.10 4.53 3.67
N GLY A 83 -28.61 5.76 3.64
CA GLY A 83 -29.11 6.52 4.79
C GLY A 83 -29.08 8.02 4.49
N PRO A 84 -29.53 8.90 5.41
CA PRO A 84 -29.29 10.33 5.26
C PRO A 84 -27.79 10.56 5.07
N ALA A 85 -27.41 11.31 4.03
CA ALA A 85 -26.01 11.59 3.78
C ALA A 85 -25.40 12.21 5.05
N ALA A 86 -24.32 11.62 5.56
CA ALA A 86 -23.41 12.36 6.44
C ALA A 86 -22.77 13.45 5.58
N GLN A 87 -23.47 14.58 5.41
CA GLN A 87 -22.98 15.73 4.66
C GLN A 87 -21.89 16.43 5.47
N ALA A 88 -20.72 15.80 5.54
CA ALA A 88 -19.53 16.41 6.14
C ALA A 88 -18.80 17.29 5.10
N ARG A 89 -18.85 16.94 3.81
CA ARG A 89 -18.06 17.54 2.71
C ARG A 89 -18.80 17.48 1.38
N GLU A 90 -18.38 18.30 0.42
CA GLU A 90 -18.84 18.23 -0.97
C GLU A 90 -18.40 16.90 -1.60
N ASP A 91 -19.22 16.36 -2.49
CA ASP A 91 -18.91 15.13 -3.22
C ASP A 91 -18.02 15.43 -4.43
N HIS A 92 -17.05 14.55 -4.70
CA HIS A 92 -16.13 14.67 -5.81
C HIS A 92 -15.64 13.28 -6.28
N PRO A 93 -15.17 13.17 -7.54
CA PRO A 93 -14.56 11.93 -8.01
C PRO A 93 -13.37 11.49 -7.16
N ALA A 94 -13.15 10.19 -7.03
CA ALA A 94 -12.04 9.65 -6.26
C ALA A 94 -10.69 10.09 -6.85
N VAL A 95 -9.78 10.51 -5.97
CA VAL A 95 -8.39 10.90 -6.33
C VAL A 95 -7.40 10.09 -5.52
N TYR A 96 -6.17 9.96 -5.99
CA TYR A 96 -5.06 9.38 -5.23
C TYR A 96 -4.04 10.46 -4.89
N CYS A 97 -3.60 10.49 -3.64
CA CYS A 97 -2.85 11.57 -3.02
C CYS A 97 -1.56 11.07 -2.37
N TYR A 98 -0.63 11.99 -2.17
CA TYR A 98 0.67 11.73 -1.54
C TYR A 98 0.91 12.61 -0.31
N ALA A 99 1.37 12.04 0.79
CA ALA A 99 1.86 12.79 1.95
C ALA A 99 3.22 12.26 2.40
N GLU A 100 4.01 13.09 3.09
CA GLU A 100 5.31 12.70 3.61
C GLU A 100 5.54 13.16 5.05
N SER A 101 6.40 12.45 5.76
CA SER A 101 6.70 12.69 7.16
C SER A 101 8.15 12.34 7.48
N PRO A 102 8.87 13.12 8.29
CA PRO A 102 10.22 12.76 8.74
C PRO A 102 10.22 11.66 9.81
N ASP A 103 9.11 11.46 10.52
CA ASP A 103 9.04 10.61 11.72
C ASP A 103 7.86 9.63 11.73
N GLY A 104 6.99 9.67 10.71
CA GLY A 104 5.77 8.87 10.62
C GLY A 104 4.62 9.37 11.50
N ILE A 105 4.81 10.50 12.20
CA ILE A 105 3.86 11.09 13.15
C ILE A 105 3.39 12.47 12.65
N HIS A 106 4.30 13.31 12.18
CA HIS A 106 3.98 14.64 11.65
C HIS A 106 3.98 14.62 10.13
N TRP A 107 2.80 14.70 9.53
CA TRP A 107 2.60 14.54 8.09
C TRP A 107 2.37 15.87 7.38
N THR A 108 2.99 16.02 6.21
CA THR A 108 2.84 17.16 5.30
C THR A 108 2.20 16.71 4.00
N ARG A 109 1.26 17.52 3.49
CA ARG A 109 0.67 17.38 2.15
C ARG A 109 1.39 18.38 1.23
N PRO A 110 2.41 17.98 0.46
CA PRO A 110 3.13 18.92 -0.40
C PRO A 110 2.23 19.43 -1.52
N GLU A 111 2.33 20.71 -1.86
CA GLU A 111 1.66 21.27 -3.04
C GLU A 111 2.40 20.82 -4.32
N LEU A 112 1.89 19.79 -4.98
CA LEU A 112 2.54 19.15 -6.12
C LEU A 112 2.24 19.83 -7.45
N GLY A 113 1.14 20.59 -7.56
CA GLY A 113 0.82 21.37 -8.77
C GLY A 113 0.40 20.54 -9.98
N LEU A 114 0.13 19.23 -9.82
CA LEU A 114 -0.04 18.30 -10.94
C LEU A 114 -1.45 18.33 -11.53
N PHE A 115 -2.47 18.38 -10.68
CA PHE A 115 -3.87 18.29 -11.07
C PHE A 115 -4.66 19.44 -10.45
N GLU A 116 -5.65 19.93 -11.19
CA GLU A 116 -6.54 20.98 -10.71
C GLU A 116 -7.67 20.36 -9.87
N PHE A 117 -8.00 21.02 -8.76
CA PHE A 117 -9.15 20.72 -7.93
C PHE A 117 -9.76 22.05 -7.45
N ASN A 118 -11.07 22.24 -7.68
CA ASN A 118 -11.79 23.47 -7.34
C ASN A 118 -11.07 24.76 -7.79
N GLY A 119 -10.56 24.78 -9.03
CA GLY A 119 -9.89 25.95 -9.64
C GLY A 119 -8.47 26.22 -9.14
N SER A 120 -7.87 25.34 -8.34
CA SER A 120 -6.49 25.47 -7.85
C SER A 120 -5.70 24.18 -8.06
N ARG A 121 -4.37 24.31 -8.23
CA ARG A 121 -3.43 23.19 -8.25
C ARG A 121 -2.62 23.05 -6.94
N ALA A 122 -2.93 23.87 -5.94
CA ALA A 122 -2.32 23.81 -4.61
C ALA A 122 -2.88 22.63 -3.82
N ASN A 123 -2.45 21.42 -4.21
CA ASN A 123 -2.88 20.14 -3.62
C ASN A 123 -1.79 19.09 -3.82
N ASN A 124 -2.00 17.92 -3.21
CA ASN A 124 -1.08 16.77 -3.24
C ASN A 124 -1.62 15.58 -4.05
N ILE A 125 -2.49 15.84 -5.03
CA ILE A 125 -3.08 14.80 -5.90
C ILE A 125 -2.02 14.30 -6.88
N ILE A 126 -1.95 12.97 -7.06
CA ILE A 126 -1.03 12.28 -7.96
C ILE A 126 -1.74 11.42 -9.02
N LEU A 127 -3.00 11.04 -8.82
CA LEU A 127 -3.85 10.43 -9.85
C LEU A 127 -5.29 10.95 -9.76
N THR A 128 -5.90 11.15 -10.92
CA THR A 128 -7.33 11.47 -11.09
C THR A 128 -7.96 10.45 -12.03
N PRO A 129 -9.30 10.32 -12.06
CA PRO A 129 -9.99 9.41 -12.99
C PRO A 129 -9.63 9.70 -14.46
N GLU A 130 -9.46 10.96 -14.83
CA GLU A 130 -9.08 11.37 -16.19
C GLU A 130 -7.69 10.87 -16.55
N LYS A 131 -6.74 10.92 -15.60
CA LYS A 131 -5.37 10.46 -15.81
C LYS A 131 -5.29 8.96 -16.13
N VAL A 132 -6.21 8.17 -15.58
CA VAL A 132 -6.26 6.70 -15.73
C VAL A 132 -7.42 6.23 -16.61
N ALA A 133 -8.10 7.14 -17.30
CA ALA A 133 -9.31 6.85 -18.07
C ALA A 133 -9.09 5.85 -19.22
N ALA A 134 -7.87 5.80 -19.76
CA ALA A 134 -7.49 4.92 -20.88
C ALA A 134 -7.74 3.44 -20.60
N PHE A 135 -7.53 3.00 -19.35
CA PHE A 135 -7.80 1.63 -18.89
C PHE A 135 -8.94 1.57 -17.86
N GLY A 136 -9.66 2.69 -17.69
CA GLY A 136 -10.73 2.83 -16.71
C GLY A 136 -10.27 2.54 -15.28
N GLY A 137 -9.10 3.09 -14.92
CA GLY A 137 -8.52 2.92 -13.59
C GLY A 137 -9.35 3.58 -12.49
N ASP A 138 -9.31 3.00 -11.30
CA ASP A 138 -9.96 3.51 -10.11
C ASP A 138 -8.94 4.04 -9.09
N PRO A 139 -8.76 5.37 -8.95
CA PRO A 139 -7.84 5.96 -7.98
C PRO A 139 -8.12 5.60 -6.51
N ALA A 140 -9.33 5.10 -6.19
CA ALA A 140 -9.66 4.65 -4.83
C ALA A 140 -9.12 3.26 -4.50
N HIS A 141 -8.92 2.38 -5.48
CA HIS A 141 -8.53 0.97 -5.27
C HIS A 141 -7.08 0.74 -5.66
N THR A 142 -6.19 1.16 -4.77
CA THR A 142 -4.76 1.22 -5.04
C THR A 142 -3.91 0.67 -3.89
N ALA A 143 -2.71 0.21 -4.23
CA ALA A 143 -1.67 -0.12 -3.27
C ALA A 143 -0.30 0.23 -3.86
N THR A 144 0.44 1.11 -3.18
CA THR A 144 1.77 1.55 -3.61
C THR A 144 2.86 0.87 -2.79
N PHE A 145 3.91 0.40 -3.46
CA PHE A 145 5.08 -0.19 -2.82
C PHE A 145 6.37 0.35 -3.43
N LEU A 146 7.43 0.31 -2.63
CA LEU A 146 8.81 0.48 -3.09
C LEU A 146 9.31 -0.88 -3.57
N ASP A 147 9.72 -0.94 -4.83
CA ASP A 147 10.17 -2.16 -5.46
C ASP A 147 11.59 -2.52 -4.98
N ALA A 148 11.67 -3.64 -4.25
CA ALA A 148 12.91 -4.17 -3.69
C ALA A 148 13.69 -5.06 -4.67
N ASN A 149 13.21 -5.25 -5.91
CA ASN A 149 13.94 -6.01 -6.91
C ASN A 149 15.28 -5.33 -7.22
N PRO A 150 16.43 -5.99 -7.04
CA PRO A 150 17.75 -5.39 -7.29
C PRO A 150 17.97 -5.03 -8.77
N ALA A 151 17.21 -5.61 -9.69
CA ALA A 151 17.22 -5.28 -11.11
C ALA A 151 16.17 -4.22 -11.50
N CYS A 152 15.43 -3.66 -10.53
CA CYS A 152 14.41 -2.64 -10.82
C CYS A 152 15.05 -1.38 -11.41
N PRO A 153 14.62 -0.92 -12.61
CA PRO A 153 15.15 0.29 -13.20
C PRO A 153 14.87 1.52 -12.31
N PRO A 154 15.78 2.51 -12.23
CA PRO A 154 15.59 3.70 -11.40
C PRO A 154 14.29 4.47 -11.68
N GLY A 155 13.81 4.44 -12.92
CA GLY A 155 12.55 5.07 -13.34
C GLY A 155 11.27 4.34 -12.92
N GLU A 156 11.39 3.18 -12.26
CA GLU A 156 10.27 2.30 -11.91
C GLU A 156 10.26 1.89 -10.43
N ARG A 157 11.09 2.55 -9.61
CA ARG A 157 11.31 2.20 -8.19
C ARG A 157 10.02 2.16 -7.38
N TYR A 158 9.07 3.03 -7.69
CA TYR A 158 7.76 3.04 -7.04
C TYR A 158 6.74 2.45 -7.99
N LYS A 159 5.92 1.55 -7.47
CA LYS A 159 4.86 0.90 -8.23
C LYS A 159 3.55 1.01 -7.49
N THR A 160 2.49 1.29 -8.23
CA THR A 160 1.11 1.34 -7.71
C THR A 160 0.28 0.32 -8.47
N LEU A 161 -0.24 -0.67 -7.75
CA LEU A 161 -1.29 -1.53 -8.27
C LEU A 161 -2.60 -0.75 -8.26
N ILE A 162 -3.37 -0.84 -9.33
CA ILE A 162 -4.64 -0.14 -9.48
C ILE A 162 -5.66 -1.04 -10.20
N LEU A 163 -6.90 -1.06 -9.72
CA LEU A 163 -8.00 -1.71 -10.43
C LEU A 163 -8.31 -0.95 -11.72
N GLY A 164 -8.37 -1.64 -12.85
CA GLY A 164 -8.86 -1.10 -14.11
C GLY A 164 -10.06 -1.90 -14.63
N SER A 165 -10.86 -1.25 -15.48
CA SER A 165 -12.12 -1.81 -16.01
C SER A 165 -12.11 -2.00 -17.53
N LYS A 166 -11.02 -1.62 -18.23
CA LYS A 166 -10.93 -1.65 -19.71
C LYS A 166 -9.62 -2.28 -20.23
N PRO A 167 -9.51 -3.63 -20.27
CA PRO A 167 -10.41 -4.61 -19.66
C PRO A 167 -10.27 -4.69 -18.13
N LEU A 168 -11.20 -5.41 -17.49
CA LEU A 168 -11.14 -5.67 -16.05
C LEU A 168 -9.85 -6.39 -15.67
N GLY A 169 -9.15 -5.88 -14.67
CA GLY A 169 -7.93 -6.48 -14.13
C GLY A 169 -7.13 -5.51 -13.28
N LEU A 170 -6.02 -5.99 -12.72
CA LEU A 170 -5.08 -5.18 -11.97
C LEU A 170 -3.96 -4.69 -12.89
N TYR A 171 -3.78 -3.38 -12.92
CA TYR A 171 -2.73 -2.72 -13.68
C TYR A 171 -1.64 -2.25 -12.73
N VAL A 172 -0.40 -2.23 -13.22
CA VAL A 172 0.72 -1.66 -12.49
C VAL A 172 1.08 -0.32 -13.12
N LEU A 173 1.09 0.73 -12.29
CA LEU A 173 1.70 2.01 -12.62
C LEU A 173 3.11 2.05 -12.04
N LYS A 174 4.02 2.74 -12.74
CA LYS A 174 5.41 2.92 -12.33
C LYS A 174 5.78 4.39 -12.22
N SER A 175 6.70 4.69 -11.31
CA SER A 175 7.28 6.00 -11.13
C SER A 175 8.72 5.90 -10.60
N GLY A 176 9.59 6.82 -11.02
CA GLY A 176 10.94 6.95 -10.48
C GLY A 176 11.04 7.89 -9.29
N ASP A 177 10.16 8.89 -9.21
CA ASP A 177 10.10 9.89 -8.12
C ASP A 177 9.03 9.58 -7.06
N GLY A 178 8.18 8.59 -7.34
CA GLY A 178 7.08 8.18 -6.47
C GLY A 178 5.93 9.17 -6.49
N ILE A 179 5.86 10.06 -7.47
CA ILE A 179 4.85 11.12 -7.60
C ILE A 179 4.21 11.09 -8.98
N ARG A 180 5.01 10.98 -10.04
CA ARG A 180 4.54 10.98 -11.43
C ARG A 180 4.43 9.55 -11.93
N PHE A 181 3.23 8.99 -11.82
CA PHE A 181 2.95 7.62 -12.24
C PHE A 181 2.51 7.53 -13.70
N THR A 182 2.99 6.48 -14.37
CA THR A 182 2.58 6.09 -15.73
C THR A 182 2.32 4.59 -15.78
N PRO A 183 1.42 4.10 -16.65
CA PRO A 183 1.21 2.66 -16.80
C PRO A 183 2.48 1.92 -17.20
N LEU A 184 2.76 0.80 -16.55
CA LEU A 184 3.84 -0.11 -16.92
C LEU A 184 3.51 -0.88 -18.21
N SER A 185 2.24 -1.19 -18.41
CA SER A 185 1.69 -1.83 -19.61
C SER A 185 0.34 -1.22 -20.00
N ARG A 186 -0.09 -1.48 -21.24
CA ARG A 186 -1.46 -1.18 -21.72
C ARG A 186 -2.48 -2.26 -21.33
N GLU A 187 -1.99 -3.43 -20.95
CA GLU A 187 -2.80 -4.58 -20.56
C GLU A 187 -2.67 -4.83 -19.05
N PRO A 188 -3.70 -5.41 -18.40
CA PRO A 188 -3.63 -5.75 -16.98
C PRO A 188 -2.56 -6.82 -16.73
N SER A 189 -1.89 -6.72 -15.58
CA SER A 189 -0.90 -7.70 -15.12
C SER A 189 -1.55 -8.91 -14.46
N VAL A 190 -2.74 -8.75 -13.86
CA VAL A 190 -3.54 -9.83 -13.28
C VAL A 190 -4.97 -9.71 -13.78
N THR A 191 -5.49 -10.78 -14.37
CA THR A 191 -6.82 -10.82 -15.00
C THR A 191 -7.82 -11.70 -14.27
N GLU A 192 -7.37 -12.53 -13.34
CA GLU A 192 -8.20 -13.46 -12.58
C GLU A 192 -8.34 -13.00 -11.14
N GLY A 193 -9.58 -12.77 -10.69
CA GLY A 193 -9.89 -12.33 -9.34
C GLY A 193 -11.14 -11.47 -9.28
N ALA A 194 -11.72 -11.36 -8.08
CA ALA A 194 -12.85 -10.45 -7.85
C ALA A 194 -12.41 -8.99 -7.73
N PHE A 195 -11.19 -8.78 -7.21
CA PHE A 195 -10.57 -7.46 -6.99
C PHE A 195 -11.44 -6.48 -6.18
N ASP A 196 -12.34 -6.97 -5.32
CA ASP A 196 -13.33 -6.21 -4.55
C ASP A 196 -12.78 -5.68 -3.20
N SER A 197 -11.46 -5.60 -3.07
CA SER A 197 -10.77 -5.11 -1.86
C SER A 197 -9.39 -4.55 -2.22
N GLN A 198 -8.58 -4.16 -1.22
CA GLN A 198 -7.20 -3.79 -1.47
C GLN A 198 -6.41 -5.00 -1.96
N ASN A 199 -5.91 -4.92 -3.18
CA ASN A 199 -5.05 -5.93 -3.78
C ASN A 199 -3.59 -5.49 -3.58
N LEU A 200 -2.72 -6.43 -3.25
CA LEU A 200 -1.34 -6.15 -2.86
C LEU A 200 -0.38 -6.83 -3.83
N ILE A 201 0.68 -6.15 -4.21
CA ILE A 201 1.78 -6.76 -4.96
C ILE A 201 3.11 -6.25 -4.38
N PHE A 202 4.11 -7.11 -4.33
CA PHE A 202 5.48 -6.74 -3.94
C PHE A 202 6.49 -7.73 -4.52
N TRP A 203 7.76 -7.35 -4.52
CA TRP A 203 8.88 -8.25 -4.82
C TRP A 203 9.18 -9.12 -3.60
N ASP A 204 9.11 -10.44 -3.73
CA ASP A 204 9.55 -11.41 -2.72
C ASP A 204 11.06 -11.66 -2.89
N PRO A 205 11.93 -11.11 -2.02
CA PRO A 205 13.37 -11.26 -2.18
C PRO A 205 13.89 -12.66 -1.85
N VAL A 206 13.07 -13.53 -1.25
CA VAL A 206 13.46 -14.92 -0.95
C VAL A 206 13.19 -15.81 -2.16
N ARG A 207 12.08 -15.59 -2.85
CA ARG A 207 11.70 -16.33 -4.06
C ARG A 207 12.19 -15.71 -5.35
N GLU A 208 12.64 -14.46 -5.31
CA GLU A 208 13.06 -13.67 -6.47
C GLU A 208 11.94 -13.56 -7.53
N GLU A 209 10.72 -13.31 -7.07
CA GLU A 209 9.55 -13.12 -7.94
C GLU A 209 8.60 -12.05 -7.40
N TYR A 210 7.78 -11.48 -8.27
CA TYR A 210 6.67 -10.64 -7.82
C TYR A 210 5.51 -11.51 -7.38
N ARG A 211 4.93 -11.17 -6.22
CA ARG A 211 3.78 -11.89 -5.65
C ARG A 211 2.64 -10.93 -5.46
N GLU A 212 1.49 -11.30 -6.02
CA GLU A 212 0.25 -10.58 -5.89
C GLU A 212 -0.71 -11.38 -4.99
N TYR A 213 -1.40 -10.66 -4.11
CA TYR A 213 -2.39 -11.19 -3.19
C TYR A 213 -3.66 -10.36 -3.29
N HIS A 214 -4.75 -11.02 -3.67
CA HIS A 214 -6.09 -10.48 -3.63
C HIS A 214 -7.02 -11.41 -2.85
N ARG A 215 -8.14 -10.85 -2.40
CA ARG A 215 -9.21 -11.66 -1.80
C ARG A 215 -9.97 -12.40 -2.89
N GLY A 216 -10.12 -13.71 -2.71
CA GLY A 216 -11.05 -14.54 -3.46
C GLY A 216 -12.33 -14.79 -2.67
N PHE A 217 -13.41 -15.14 -3.37
CA PHE A 217 -14.59 -15.72 -2.74
C PHE A 217 -14.39 -17.24 -2.65
N ARG A 218 -14.63 -17.81 -1.47
CA ARG A 218 -14.80 -19.25 -1.28
C ARG A 218 -16.23 -19.47 -0.79
N ASN A 219 -16.83 -20.60 -1.14
CA ASN A 219 -18.06 -21.05 -0.49
C ASN A 219 -17.72 -21.25 0.99
N GLY A 220 -18.11 -20.27 1.82
CA GLY A 220 -17.75 -20.19 3.24
C GLY A 220 -17.91 -21.50 3.98
#